data_AF-R7TSE0-F1
#
_entry.id   AF-R7TSE0-F1
#
_cell.length_a   1.000
_cell.length_b   1.000
_cell.length_c   1.000
_cell.angle_alpha   90.00
_cell.angle_beta   90.00
_cell.angle_gamma   90.00
#
_symmetry.space_group_name_H-M   'P 1'
#
loop_
_entity.id
_entity.type
_entity.pdbx_description
1 polymer ?
#
loop_
_entity_poly.entity_id
_entity_poly.type
_entity_poly.pdbx_seq_one_letter_code
_entity_poly.pdbx_strand_id
1 'polypeptide(L)'
;MVEGTSCSAVVAATFSVVLFVVGFSTPYWTLAEEVMTGIFYRCTTLNEGINCEDTLTETTPDWMRAVQALQVLALIVGLAGLIVAAIWAYVFIRYSVSVLFGSSGCGVFSANETSESYSLFISCASCLLFLLTAIIAVIGACKATGNKVY
;
A
#
# COMPACT_ATOMS: atom_id res chain seq x y z
N MET A 1 -8.26 23.27 18.23
CA MET A 1 -7.46 22.03 18.14
C MET A 1 -7.75 21.17 16.90
N VAL A 2 -8.67 21.56 16.00
CA VAL A 2 -9.00 20.80 14.78
C VAL A 2 -7.87 20.82 13.74
N GLU A 3 -7.10 21.92 13.67
CA GLU A 3 -5.98 22.08 12.72
C GLU A 3 -4.86 21.06 12.94
N GLY A 4 -4.52 20.74 14.20
CA GLY A 4 -3.42 19.81 14.52
C GLY A 4 -3.70 18.37 14.09
N THR A 5 -4.95 17.92 14.19
CA THR A 5 -5.36 16.56 13.78
C THR A 5 -5.40 16.40 12.25
N SER A 6 -5.76 17.47 11.51
CA SER A 6 -5.79 17.45 10.04
C SER A 6 -4.38 17.40 9.44
N CYS A 7 -3.44 18.21 9.95
CA CYS A 7 -2.05 18.18 9.47
C CYS A 7 -1.37 16.83 9.71
N SER A 8 -1.55 16.25 10.91
CA SER A 8 -0.99 14.93 11.23
C SER A 8 -1.54 13.81 10.36
N ALA A 9 -2.83 13.86 9.98
CA ALA A 9 -3.43 12.90 9.07
C ALA A 9 -2.84 13.00 7.66
N VAL A 10 -2.61 14.21 7.14
CA VAL A 10 -1.99 14.41 5.82
C VAL A 10 -0.53 13.92 5.81
N VAL A 11 0.22 14.19 6.87
CA VAL A 11 1.61 13.69 6.98
C VAL A 11 1.63 12.16 7.02
N ALA A 12 0.81 11.55 7.88
CA ALA A 12 0.72 10.08 7.96
C ALA A 12 0.27 9.46 6.63
N ALA A 13 -0.72 10.06 5.96
CA ALA A 13 -1.16 9.65 4.64
C ALA A 13 -0.02 9.68 3.60
N THR A 14 0.75 10.77 3.59
CA THR A 14 1.86 10.96 2.65
C THR A 14 2.91 9.87 2.84
N PHE A 15 3.32 9.61 4.09
CA PHE A 15 4.24 8.52 4.41
C PHE A 15 3.67 7.15 4.02
N SER A 16 2.37 6.91 4.25
CA SER A 16 1.70 5.67 3.87
C SER A 16 1.79 5.43 2.37
N VAL A 17 1.45 6.44 1.56
CA VAL A 17 1.51 6.35 0.09
C VAL A 17 2.95 6.13 -0.39
N VAL A 18 3.92 6.86 0.15
CA VAL A 18 5.34 6.72 -0.25
C VAL A 18 5.83 5.30 0.04
N LEU A 19 5.58 4.78 1.24
CA LEU A 19 5.96 3.42 1.60
C LEU A 19 5.25 2.38 0.74
N PHE A 20 3.95 2.58 0.46
CA PHE A 20 3.20 1.69 -0.42
C PHE A 20 3.80 1.67 -1.83
N VAL A 21 4.13 2.84 -2.42
CA VAL A 21 4.77 2.93 -3.74
C VAL A 21 6.14 2.24 -3.76
N VAL A 22 6.94 2.41 -2.71
CA VAL A 22 8.23 1.72 -2.59
C VAL A 22 8.05 0.21 -2.52
N GLY A 23 7.15 -0.29 -1.68
CA GLY A 23 6.84 -1.72 -1.60
C GLY A 23 6.30 -2.27 -2.92
N PHE A 24 5.38 -1.55 -3.56
CA PHE A 24 4.75 -1.89 -4.82
C PHE A 24 5.72 -2.00 -6.02
N SER A 25 6.70 -1.07 -6.09
CA SER A 25 7.58 -0.93 -7.26
C SER A 25 8.84 -1.78 -7.20
N THR A 26 9.20 -2.29 -6.02
CA THR A 26 10.48 -2.96 -5.81
C THR A 26 10.40 -4.48 -6.08
N PRO A 27 11.47 -5.09 -6.64
CA PRO A 27 11.49 -6.51 -6.96
C PRO A 27 11.85 -7.42 -5.77
N TYR A 28 11.60 -7.00 -4.52
CA TYR A 28 11.98 -7.75 -3.31
C TYR A 28 10.76 -8.28 -2.54
N TRP A 29 9.76 -8.80 -3.26
CA TRP A 29 8.61 -9.46 -2.64
C TRP A 29 8.94 -10.89 -2.23
N THR A 30 9.67 -11.62 -3.09
CA THR A 30 10.40 -12.83 -2.71
C THR A 30 11.89 -12.68 -3.00
N LEU A 31 12.70 -13.45 -2.26
CA LEU A 31 14.13 -13.52 -2.45
C LEU A 31 14.55 -15.00 -2.44
N ALA A 32 15.02 -15.50 -3.58
CA ALA A 32 15.49 -16.86 -3.74
C ALA A 32 16.86 -16.85 -4.43
N GLU A 33 17.93 -17.08 -3.66
CA GLU A 33 19.32 -17.04 -4.12
C GLU A 33 19.64 -15.75 -4.91
N GLU A 34 19.81 -15.87 -6.23
CA GLU A 34 20.14 -14.78 -7.17
C GLU A 34 18.91 -14.19 -7.89
N VAL A 35 17.70 -14.59 -7.46
CA VAL A 35 16.42 -14.19 -8.04
C VAL A 35 15.64 -13.32 -7.05
N MET A 36 15.39 -12.09 -7.45
CA MET A 36 14.55 -11.11 -6.76
C MET A 36 13.23 -11.00 -7.52
N THR A 37 12.13 -11.45 -6.93
CA THR A 37 10.82 -11.38 -7.60
C THR A 37 9.97 -10.30 -6.95
N GLY A 38 9.49 -9.37 -7.77
CA GLY A 38 8.46 -8.42 -7.41
C GLY A 38 7.11 -8.75 -8.03
N ILE A 39 6.14 -7.89 -7.74
CA ILE A 39 4.81 -7.96 -8.34
C ILE A 39 4.87 -7.84 -9.86
N PHE A 40 5.63 -6.86 -10.38
CA PHE A 40 5.64 -6.53 -11.81
C PHE A 40 6.88 -7.03 -12.55
N TYR A 41 8.01 -7.05 -11.85
CA TYR A 41 9.30 -7.40 -12.44
C TYR A 41 9.98 -8.50 -11.62
N ARG A 42 10.67 -9.38 -12.32
CA ARG A 42 11.58 -10.36 -11.77
C ARG A 42 12.98 -9.99 -12.23
N CYS A 43 13.89 -9.84 -11.27
CA CYS A 43 15.28 -9.52 -11.55
C CYS A 43 16.19 -10.68 -11.13
N THR A 44 17.16 -11.01 -11.97
CA THR A 44 18.17 -12.03 -11.71
C THR A 44 19.55 -11.40 -11.76
N THR A 45 20.43 -11.79 -10.83
CA THR A 45 21.84 -11.40 -10.87
C THR A 45 22.65 -12.48 -11.57
N LEU A 46 22.98 -12.29 -12.85
CA LEU A 46 23.77 -13.23 -13.65
C LEU A 46 25.06 -12.53 -14.09
N ASN A 47 26.21 -13.14 -13.79
CA ASN A 47 27.53 -12.68 -14.24
C ASN A 47 27.79 -11.17 -13.98
N GLU A 48 27.57 -10.71 -12.74
CA GLU A 48 27.74 -9.30 -12.31
C GLU A 48 26.77 -8.27 -12.94
N GLY A 49 25.83 -8.71 -13.78
CA GLY A 49 24.75 -7.89 -14.32
C GLY A 49 23.40 -8.16 -13.64
N ILE A 50 22.56 -7.13 -13.54
CA ILE A 50 21.16 -7.26 -13.12
C ILE A 50 20.29 -7.32 -14.37
N ASN A 51 19.67 -8.46 -14.64
CA ASN A 51 18.71 -8.63 -15.72
C ASN A 51 17.30 -8.67 -15.15
N CYS A 52 16.46 -7.72 -15.56
CA CYS A 52 15.06 -7.65 -15.15
C CYS A 52 14.14 -7.96 -16.32
N GLU A 53 13.16 -8.82 -16.07
CA GLU A 53 12.10 -9.22 -16.99
C GLU A 53 10.74 -9.01 -16.32
N ASP A 54 9.68 -8.93 -17.13
CA ASP A 54 8.32 -8.80 -16.59
C ASP A 54 7.89 -10.11 -15.93
N THR A 55 7.30 -10.01 -14.72
CA THR A 55 6.75 -11.18 -14.01
C THR A 55 5.52 -11.75 -14.72
N LEU A 56 4.88 -10.97 -15.61
CA LEU A 56 3.71 -11.36 -16.39
C LEU A 56 4.10 -12.00 -17.72
N THR A 57 3.96 -13.31 -17.77
CA THR A 57 4.03 -14.12 -18.98
C THR A 57 2.67 -14.83 -19.18
N GLU A 58 2.48 -15.48 -20.33
CA GLU A 58 1.29 -16.30 -20.58
C GLU A 58 1.13 -17.42 -19.53
N THR A 59 2.24 -17.84 -18.92
CA THR A 59 2.31 -18.89 -17.90
C THR A 59 2.16 -18.39 -16.45
N THR A 60 2.02 -17.09 -16.21
CA THR A 60 1.90 -16.55 -14.85
C THR A 60 0.61 -17.01 -14.18
N PRO A 61 0.65 -17.51 -12.93
CA PRO A 61 -0.53 -18.02 -12.25
C PRO A 61 -1.56 -16.92 -11.96
N ASP A 62 -2.84 -17.29 -11.99
CA ASP A 62 -3.97 -16.36 -11.84
C ASP A 62 -3.94 -15.59 -10.50
N TRP A 63 -3.46 -16.23 -9.43
CA TRP A 63 -3.36 -15.59 -8.12
C TRP A 63 -2.39 -14.41 -8.13
N MET A 64 -1.30 -14.46 -8.90
CA MET A 64 -0.33 -13.36 -9.02
C MET A 64 -0.94 -12.17 -9.77
N ARG A 65 -1.76 -12.44 -10.80
CA ARG A 65 -2.53 -11.41 -11.51
C ARG A 65 -3.57 -10.76 -10.59
N ALA A 66 -4.20 -11.54 -9.71
CA ALA A 66 -5.11 -11.01 -8.70
C ALA A 66 -4.39 -10.11 -7.69
N VAL A 67 -3.21 -10.51 -7.21
CA VAL A 67 -2.36 -9.68 -6.32
C VAL A 67 -2.03 -8.36 -6.99
N GLN A 68 -1.59 -8.38 -8.26
CA GLN A 68 -1.34 -7.16 -9.03
C GLN A 68 -2.55 -6.21 -9.07
N ALA A 69 -3.72 -6.74 -9.44
CA ALA A 69 -4.94 -5.95 -9.51
C ALA A 69 -5.30 -5.34 -8.14
N LEU A 70 -5.21 -6.13 -7.06
CA LEU A 70 -5.48 -5.67 -5.70
C LEU A 70 -4.52 -4.56 -5.25
N GLN A 71 -3.22 -4.72 -5.54
CA GLN A 71 -2.22 -3.73 -5.16
C GLN A 71 -2.34 -2.44 -5.98
N VAL A 72 -2.69 -2.53 -7.27
CA VAL A 72 -3.01 -1.36 -8.11
C VAL A 72 -4.26 -0.64 -7.60
N LEU A 73 -5.33 -1.37 -7.26
CA LEU A 73 -6.55 -0.79 -6.69
C LEU A 73 -6.26 -0.10 -5.36
N ALA A 74 -5.47 -0.72 -4.49
CA ALA A 74 -5.02 -0.12 -3.24
C ALA A 74 -4.26 1.19 -3.48
N LEU A 75 -3.30 1.20 -4.42
CA LEU A 75 -2.55 2.41 -4.76
C LEU A 75 -3.47 3.53 -5.26
N ILE A 76 -4.35 3.24 -6.22
CA ILE A 76 -5.26 4.24 -6.82
C ILE A 76 -6.20 4.82 -5.74
N VAL A 77 -6.79 3.97 -4.91
CA VAL A 77 -7.70 4.39 -3.85
C VAL A 77 -6.94 5.17 -2.76
N GLY A 78 -5.74 4.74 -2.40
CA GLY A 78 -4.86 5.43 -1.45
C GLY A 78 -4.44 6.83 -1.94
N LEU A 79 -4.06 6.96 -3.21
CA LEU A 79 -3.76 8.25 -3.85
C LEU A 79 -4.98 9.16 -3.91
N ALA A 80 -6.15 8.63 -4.29
CA ALA A 80 -7.40 9.38 -4.25
C ALA A 80 -7.74 9.82 -2.81
N GLY A 81 -7.44 8.98 -1.82
CA GLY A 81 -7.49 9.32 -0.41
C GLY A 81 -6.60 10.51 -0.07
N LEU A 82 -5.33 10.50 -0.48
CA LEU A 82 -4.37 11.58 -0.23
C LEU A 82 -4.80 12.90 -0.86
N ILE A 83 -5.22 12.89 -2.12
CA ILE A 83 -5.72 14.08 -2.82
C ILE A 83 -6.91 14.66 -2.06
N VAL A 84 -7.84 13.82 -1.62
CA VAL A 84 -8.97 14.32 -0.84
C VAL A 84 -8.55 14.77 0.54
N ALA A 85 -7.62 14.11 1.24
CA ALA A 85 -7.12 14.59 2.53
C ALA A 85 -6.50 16.00 2.44
N ALA A 86 -5.85 16.30 1.32
CA ALA A 86 -5.23 17.59 1.09
C ALA A 86 -6.27 18.71 0.85
N ILE A 87 -7.44 18.39 0.29
CA ILE A 87 -8.47 19.36 -0.09
C ILE A 87 -9.64 19.39 0.91
N TRP A 88 -9.99 18.26 1.51
CA TRP A 88 -11.17 18.04 2.35
C TRP A 88 -10.86 17.13 3.56
N ALA A 89 -11.57 17.31 4.67
CA ALA A 89 -11.37 16.52 5.88
C ALA A 89 -12.00 15.10 5.86
N TYR A 90 -12.75 14.73 4.81
CA TYR A 90 -13.50 13.47 4.75
C TYR A 90 -12.72 12.38 3.98
N VAL A 91 -11.93 11.60 4.71
CA VAL A 91 -10.97 10.65 4.09
C VAL A 91 -11.06 9.21 4.57
N PHE A 92 -11.81 8.94 5.63
CA PHE A 92 -11.89 7.61 6.26
C PHE A 92 -12.21 6.49 5.27
N ILE A 93 -13.29 6.63 4.50
CA ILE A 93 -13.78 5.57 3.59
C ILE A 93 -12.71 5.18 2.57
N ARG A 94 -11.98 6.16 2.02
CA ARG A 94 -10.97 5.90 0.99
C ARG A 94 -9.78 5.13 1.56
N TYR A 95 -9.23 5.56 2.70
CA TYR A 95 -8.13 4.82 3.31
C TYR A 95 -8.55 3.44 3.78
N SER A 96 -9.75 3.27 4.36
CA SER A 96 -10.25 1.95 4.75
C SER A 96 -10.40 1.00 3.55
N VAL A 97 -10.90 1.48 2.41
CA VAL A 97 -10.98 0.67 1.18
C VAL A 97 -9.60 0.34 0.63
N SER A 98 -8.66 1.29 0.67
CA SER A 98 -7.24 1.05 0.30
C SER A 98 -6.60 -0.05 1.15
N VAL A 99 -6.87 -0.05 2.47
CA VAL A 99 -6.39 -1.08 3.40
C VAL A 99 -6.94 -2.45 3.01
N LEU A 100 -8.24 -2.54 2.71
CA LEU A 100 -8.86 -3.82 2.34
C LEU A 100 -8.21 -4.42 1.10
N PHE A 101 -8.01 -3.63 0.03
CA PHE A 101 -7.34 -4.12 -1.17
C PHE A 101 -5.87 -4.47 -0.92
N GLY A 102 -5.11 -3.61 -0.24
CA GLY A 102 -3.69 -3.83 0.00
C GLY A 102 -3.41 -5.05 0.88
N SER A 103 -4.15 -5.17 2.00
CA SER A 103 -4.02 -6.31 2.91
C SER A 103 -4.51 -7.62 2.29
N SER A 104 -5.56 -7.60 1.48
CA SER A 104 -6.00 -8.79 0.72
C SER A 104 -4.92 -9.22 -0.28
N GLY A 105 -4.30 -8.27 -0.99
CA GLY A 105 -3.21 -8.57 -1.92
C GLY A 105 -2.00 -9.15 -1.21
N CYS A 106 -1.58 -8.57 -0.08
CA CYS A 106 -0.49 -9.13 0.74
C CYS A 106 -0.84 -10.52 1.29
N GLY A 107 -2.08 -10.72 1.75
CA GLY A 107 -2.55 -12.00 2.28
C GLY A 107 -2.60 -13.11 1.21
N VAL A 108 -3.08 -12.81 0.01
CA VAL A 108 -3.07 -13.77 -1.11
C VAL A 108 -1.64 -14.13 -1.49
N PHE A 109 -0.73 -13.14 -1.52
CA PHE A 109 0.68 -13.41 -1.80
C PHE A 109 1.31 -14.31 -0.74
N SER A 110 1.17 -13.95 0.54
CA SER A 110 1.66 -14.70 1.70
C SER A 110 1.13 -16.14 1.77
N ALA A 111 -0.13 -16.36 1.34
CA ALA A 111 -0.73 -17.68 1.33
C ALA A 111 -0.18 -18.61 0.23
N ASN A 112 0.39 -18.06 -0.85
CA ASN A 112 0.86 -18.83 -2.01
C ASN A 112 2.40 -18.90 -2.12
N GLU A 113 3.13 -18.00 -1.46
CA GLU A 113 4.59 -17.95 -1.49
C GLU A 113 5.20 -18.31 -0.13
N THR A 114 6.28 -19.09 -0.13
CA THR A 114 6.96 -19.55 1.10
C THR A 114 8.15 -18.70 1.49
N SER A 115 8.62 -17.82 0.60
CA SER A 115 9.83 -17.01 0.77
C SER A 115 9.51 -15.51 0.69
N GLU A 116 8.93 -14.97 1.77
CA GLU A 116 8.59 -13.55 1.86
C GLU A 116 9.83 -12.68 2.10
N SER A 117 9.86 -11.49 1.50
CA SER A 117 10.97 -10.54 1.64
C SER A 117 10.50 -9.10 1.90
N TYR A 118 11.45 -8.17 1.92
CA TYR A 118 11.31 -6.82 2.47
C TYR A 118 10.16 -6.01 1.86
N SER A 119 9.90 -6.12 0.56
CA SER A 119 8.86 -5.33 -0.10
C SER A 119 7.45 -5.72 0.35
N LEU A 120 7.22 -6.99 0.68
CA LEU A 120 5.95 -7.43 1.26
C LEU A 120 5.74 -6.79 2.63
N PHE A 121 6.75 -6.81 3.50
CA PHE A 121 6.69 -6.19 4.83
C PHE A 121 6.48 -4.68 4.75
N ILE A 122 7.15 -3.99 3.83
CA ILE A 122 6.96 -2.55 3.59
C ILE A 122 5.52 -2.28 3.14
N SER A 123 4.98 -3.11 2.24
CA SER A 123 3.59 -3.00 1.77
C SER A 123 2.59 -3.23 2.90
N CYS A 124 2.81 -4.24 3.75
CA CYS A 124 2.02 -4.47 4.96
C CYS A 124 2.09 -3.29 5.95
N ALA A 125 3.29 -2.76 6.19
CA ALA A 125 3.50 -1.60 7.06
C ALA A 125 2.77 -0.35 6.53
N SER A 126 2.78 -0.14 5.21
CA SER A 126 2.04 0.96 4.58
C SER A 126 0.51 0.77 4.72
N CYS A 127 0.01 -0.46 4.64
CA CYS A 127 -1.40 -0.76 4.93
C CYS A 127 -1.77 -0.43 6.38
N LEU A 128 -0.91 -0.75 7.34
CA LEU A 128 -1.11 -0.36 8.75
C LEU A 128 -1.14 1.17 8.92
N LEU A 129 -0.26 1.90 8.22
CA LEU A 129 -0.26 3.35 8.26
C LEU A 129 -1.50 3.96 7.59
N PHE A 130 -2.01 3.36 6.52
CA PHE A 130 -3.31 3.76 5.95
C PHE A 130 -4.45 3.58 6.97
N LEU A 131 -4.46 2.47 7.72
CA LEU A 131 -5.46 2.24 8.77
C LEU A 131 -5.35 3.30 9.89
N LEU A 132 -4.14 3.58 10.38
CA LEU A 132 -3.91 4.61 11.39
C LEU A 132 -4.34 6.00 10.89
N THR A 133 -4.03 6.32 9.63
CA THR A 133 -4.47 7.56 8.98
C THR A 133 -6.00 7.66 8.96
N ALA A 134 -6.69 6.57 8.61
CA ALA A 134 -8.15 6.51 8.62
C ALA A 134 -8.71 6.77 10.04
N ILE A 135 -8.14 6.14 11.06
CA ILE A 135 -8.54 6.32 12.47
C ILE A 135 -8.35 7.77 12.93
N ILE A 136 -7.18 8.37 12.66
CA ILE A 136 -6.89 9.77 13.00
C ILE A 136 -7.89 10.71 12.33
N ALA A 137 -8.22 10.47 11.06
CA ALA A 137 -9.20 11.26 10.32
C ALA A 137 -10.60 11.19 10.95
N VAL A 138 -11.03 10.01 11.43
CA VAL A 138 -12.32 9.85 12.14
C VAL A 138 -12.31 10.59 13.46
N ILE A 139 -11.26 10.44 14.27
CA ILE A 139 -11.15 11.13 15.57
C ILE A 139 -11.21 12.65 15.36
N GLY A 140 -10.50 13.16 14.35
CA GLY A 140 -10.55 14.58 13.96
C GLY A 140 -11.95 15.03 13.57
N ALA A 141 -12.64 14.26 12.73
CA ALA A 141 -14.01 14.56 12.30
C ALA A 141 -15.02 14.57 13.47
N CYS A 142 -14.96 13.58 14.37
CA CYS A 142 -15.84 13.49 15.54
C CYS A 142 -15.62 14.63 16.53
N LYS A 143 -14.37 15.09 16.72
CA LYS A 143 -14.09 16.28 17.56
C LYS A 143 -14.64 17.58 16.94
N ALA A 144 -14.68 17.68 15.61
CA ALA A 144 -15.21 18.86 14.93
C ALA A 144 -16.74 18.95 15.00
N THR A 145 -17.46 17.82 14.98
CA THR A 145 -18.93 17.78 15.12
C THR A 145 -19.41 17.97 16.55
N GLY A 146 -18.66 17.50 17.56
CA GLY A 146 -18.96 17.75 18.97
C GLY A 146 -18.93 19.23 19.36
N ASN A 147 -18.25 20.08 18.59
CA ASN A 147 -18.17 21.52 18.80
C ASN A 147 -19.31 22.33 18.13
N LYS A 148 -20.26 21.66 17.47
CA LYS A 148 -21.42 22.30 16.80
C LYS A 148 -22.76 22.04 17.50
N VAL A 149 -22.74 21.64 18.78
CA VAL A 149 -23.96 21.61 19.60
C VAL A 149 -24.14 22.97 20.27
N TYR A 150 -24.59 23.95 19.49
CA TYR A 150 -25.23 25.18 19.96
C TYR A 150 -26.30 25.61 18.96
#